data_AF-A0A4Q0V4E3-F1
#
_entry.id   AF-A0A4Q0V4E3-F1
#
_cell.length_a   1.000
_cell.length_b   1.000
_cell.length_c   1.000
_cell.angle_alpha   90.00
_cell.angle_beta   90.00
_cell.angle_gamma   90.00
#
_symmetry.space_group_name_H-M   'P 1'
#
loop_
_entity.id
_entity.type
_entity.pdbx_description
1 polymer ?
#
loop_
_entity_poly.entity_id
_entity_poly.type
_entity_poly.pdbx_seq_one_letter_code
_entity_poly.pdbx_strand_id
1 'polypeptide(L)'
;MSKERIKDFIDKQLENLDNFSYKLEEDENHIYAIFTEILSKYTNKELTFKLLDDVLYLHSITYGWKPVEKGVANKYFWLEILNKA
;
A
#
# COMPACT_ATOMS: atom_id res chain seq x y z
N MET A 1 8.03 -2.00 -13.45
CA MET A 1 7.92 -1.56 -12.04
C MET A 1 8.11 -2.79 -11.18
N SER A 2 8.99 -2.81 -10.17
CA SER A 2 9.18 -4.06 -9.42
C SER A 2 8.04 -4.26 -8.41
N LYS A 3 7.08 -5.12 -8.76
CA LYS A 3 6.04 -5.64 -7.85
C LYS A 3 6.64 -6.17 -6.55
N GLU A 4 7.85 -6.71 -6.61
CA GLU A 4 8.57 -7.23 -5.45
C GLU A 4 8.79 -6.14 -4.40
N ARG A 5 9.20 -4.93 -4.78
CA ARG A 5 9.44 -3.84 -3.82
C ARG A 5 8.19 -3.40 -3.08
N ILE A 6 7.04 -3.38 -3.75
CA ILE A 6 5.76 -3.07 -3.09
C ILE A 6 5.33 -4.21 -2.18
N LYS A 7 5.51 -5.45 -2.62
CA LYS A 7 5.27 -6.63 -1.80
C LYS A 7 6.14 -6.58 -0.53
N ASP A 8 7.44 -6.37 -0.66
CA ASP A 8 8.37 -6.22 0.47
C ASP A 8 7.95 -5.10 1.41
N PHE A 9 7.54 -3.95 0.87
CA PHE A 9 7.04 -2.84 1.69
C PHE A 9 5.79 -3.23 2.48
N ILE A 10 4.78 -3.80 1.82
CA ILE A 10 3.51 -4.19 2.45
C ILE A 10 3.75 -5.30 3.47
N ASP A 11 4.48 -6.35 3.10
CA ASP A 11 4.81 -7.48 3.98
C ASP A 11 5.55 -6.99 5.22
N LYS A 12 6.49 -6.05 5.08
CA LYS A 12 7.18 -5.42 6.22
C LYS A 12 6.26 -4.59 7.09
N GLN A 13 5.33 -3.83 6.52
CA GLN A 13 4.38 -3.06 7.33
C GLN A 13 3.44 -4.00 8.11
N LEU A 14 3.04 -5.11 7.51
CA LEU A 14 2.05 -6.02 8.07
C LEU A 14 2.66 -7.21 8.83
N GLU A 15 3.98 -7.27 8.98
CA GLU A 15 4.71 -8.43 9.52
C GLU A 15 4.22 -8.88 10.91
N ASN A 16 3.73 -7.95 11.72
CA ASN A 16 3.25 -8.19 13.09
C ASN A 16 1.72 -8.25 13.18
N LEU A 17 1.02 -8.30 12.04
CA LEU A 17 -0.42 -8.29 12.00
C LEU A 17 -0.96 -9.62 11.46
N ASP A 18 -1.61 -10.37 12.34
CA ASP A 18 -2.38 -11.54 11.95
C ASP A 18 -3.66 -11.11 11.19
N ASN A 19 -3.96 -11.83 10.10
CA ASN A 19 -5.18 -11.71 9.26
C ASN A 19 -5.20 -10.52 8.27
N PHE A 20 -4.33 -10.61 7.27
CA PHE A 20 -4.33 -9.76 6.08
C PHE A 20 -4.28 -10.61 4.81
N SER A 21 -5.06 -10.22 3.81
CA SER A 21 -5.03 -10.82 2.48
C SER A 21 -5.09 -9.72 1.43
N TYR A 22 -4.15 -9.76 0.48
CA TYR A 22 -4.12 -8.82 -0.63
C TYR A 22 -3.59 -9.48 -1.91
N LYS A 23 -3.91 -8.89 -3.05
CA LYS A 23 -3.32 -9.21 -4.35
C LYS A 23 -2.69 -7.95 -4.95
N LEU A 24 -1.66 -8.15 -5.76
CA LEU A 24 -1.03 -7.08 -6.53
C LEU A 24 -1.47 -7.16 -7.98
N GLU A 25 -1.97 -6.05 -8.50
CA GLU A 25 -2.25 -5.85 -9.93
C GLU A 25 -1.37 -4.71 -10.44
N GLU A 26 -1.08 -4.67 -11.75
CA GLU A 26 -0.29 -3.59 -12.34
C GLU A 26 -0.91 -3.15 -13.68
N ASP A 27 -0.75 -1.86 -13.97
CA ASP A 27 -0.94 -1.30 -15.30
C ASP A 27 0.37 -0.65 -15.79
N GLU A 28 0.31 0.08 -16.90
CA GLU A 28 1.48 0.72 -17.51
C GLU A 28 2.23 1.69 -16.57
N ASN A 29 1.54 2.30 -15.61
CA ASN A 29 2.07 3.39 -14.77
C ASN A 29 2.01 3.11 -13.25
N HIS A 30 1.11 2.22 -12.81
CA HIS A 30 0.78 2.03 -11.41
C HIS A 30 0.72 0.56 -11.02
N ILE A 31 0.93 0.32 -9.73
CA ILE A 31 0.72 -0.98 -9.10
C ILE A 31 -0.37 -0.79 -8.03
N TYR A 32 -1.33 -1.69 -8.00
CA TYR A 32 -2.47 -1.67 -7.11
C TYR A 32 -2.35 -2.81 -6.11
N ALA A 33 -2.44 -2.51 -4.81
CA ALA A 33 -2.64 -3.51 -3.79
C ALA A 33 -4.12 -3.55 -3.42
N ILE A 34 -4.78 -4.67 -3.75
CA ILE A 34 -6.20 -4.87 -3.51
C ILE A 34 -6.33 -5.81 -2.32
N PHE A 35 -6.73 -5.24 -1.18
CA PHE A 35 -6.95 -5.96 0.06
C PHE A 35 -8.34 -6.58 0.08
N THR A 36 -8.38 -7.89 0.32
CA THR A 36 -9.63 -8.65 0.51
C THR A 36 -9.94 -8.86 1.99
N GLU A 37 -8.94 -8.77 2.85
CA GLU A 37 -9.08 -8.88 4.30
C GLU A 37 -8.06 -7.99 5.02
N ILE A 38 -8.53 -7.23 6.01
CA ILE A 38 -7.73 -6.40 6.92
C ILE A 38 -8.28 -6.58 8.33
N LEU A 39 -7.43 -6.98 9.29
CA LEU A 39 -7.82 -7.15 10.71
C LEU A 39 -9.09 -8.02 10.87
N SER A 40 -9.11 -9.16 10.18
CA SER A 40 -10.24 -10.10 10.16
C SER A 40 -11.56 -9.53 9.64
N LYS A 41 -11.51 -8.44 8.87
CA LYS A 41 -12.68 -7.87 8.19
C LYS A 41 -12.50 -7.95 6.68
N TYR A 42 -13.52 -8.50 6.01
CA TYR A 42 -13.61 -8.46 4.56
C TYR A 42 -13.69 -7.02 4.07
N THR A 43 -12.90 -6.72 3.03
CA THR A 43 -12.81 -5.40 2.43
C THR A 43 -12.53 -5.53 0.93
N ASN A 44 -12.67 -4.43 0.20
CA ASN A 44 -12.23 -4.32 -1.19
C ASN A 44 -11.39 -3.05 -1.34
N LYS A 45 -10.48 -2.84 -0.39
CA LYS A 45 -9.69 -1.63 -0.32
C LYS A 45 -8.55 -1.71 -1.32
N GLU A 46 -8.46 -0.71 -2.17
CA GLU A 46 -7.40 -0.57 -3.16
C GLU A 46 -6.43 0.54 -2.74
N LEU A 47 -5.13 0.23 -2.76
CA LEU A 47 -4.06 1.21 -2.60
C LEU A 47 -3.26 1.31 -3.90
N THR A 48 -3.12 2.51 -4.42
CA THR A 48 -2.35 2.77 -5.65
C THR A 48 -0.93 3.20 -5.32
N PHE A 49 0.04 2.58 -5.97
CA PHE A 49 1.45 2.85 -5.83
C PHE A 49 2.08 3.24 -7.17
N LYS A 50 3.15 4.02 -7.12
CA LYS A 50 4.05 4.24 -8.24
C LYS A 50 5.50 4.34 -7.77
N LEU A 51 6.43 4.00 -8.65
CA LEU A 51 7.86 4.21 -8.45
C LEU A 51 8.27 5.40 -9.32
N LEU A 52 8.91 6.39 -8.72
CA LEU A 52 9.43 7.55 -9.44
C LEU A 52 10.80 7.90 -8.86
N ASP A 53 11.82 7.99 -9.71
CA ASP A 53 13.21 8.25 -9.31
C ASP A 53 13.68 7.33 -8.17
N ASP A 54 13.37 6.03 -8.29
CA ASP A 54 13.70 5.00 -7.29
C ASP A 54 13.03 5.19 -5.91
N VAL A 55 11.99 6.02 -5.84
CA VAL A 55 11.20 6.24 -4.63
C VAL A 55 9.82 5.61 -4.79
N LEU A 56 9.42 4.77 -3.85
CA LEU A 56 8.06 4.25 -3.79
C LEU A 56 7.09 5.30 -3.23
N TYR A 57 6.09 5.65 -4.02
CA TYR A 57 4.99 6.51 -3.65
C TYR A 57 3.69 5.74 -3.48
N LEU A 58 2.94 6.08 -2.44
CA LEU A 58 1.53 5.71 -2.26
C LEU A 58 0.66 6.92 -2.61
N HIS A 59 -0.45 6.69 -3.31
CA HIS A 59 -1.49 7.69 -3.45
C HIS A 59 -2.44 7.61 -2.25
N SER A 60 -2.46 8.67 -1.44
CA SER A 60 -3.50 8.87 -0.43
C SER A 60 -4.61 9.73 -1.01
N ILE A 61 -5.87 9.36 -0.76
CA ILE A 61 -7.03 10.15 -1.21
C ILE A 61 -6.96 11.58 -0.64
N THR A 62 -6.55 11.72 0.62
CA THR A 62 -6.51 13.02 1.31
C THR A 62 -5.23 13.79 1.05
N TYR A 63 -4.09 13.10 0.93
CA TYR A 63 -2.78 13.75 0.94
C TYR A 63 -2.01 13.67 -0.40
N GLY A 64 -2.59 13.04 -1.41
CA GLY A 64 -1.96 12.81 -2.71
C GLY A 64 -0.78 11.84 -2.62
N TRP A 65 0.19 11.98 -3.55
CA TRP A 65 1.36 11.11 -3.61
C TRP A 65 2.33 11.35 -2.45
N LYS A 66 2.66 10.29 -1.70
CA LYS A 66 3.58 10.33 -0.56
C LYS A 66 4.70 9.29 -0.68
N PRO A 67 5.96 9.67 -0.43
CA PRO A 67 7.10 8.76 -0.54
C PRO A 67 7.19 7.84 0.69
N VAL A 68 6.53 6.70 0.67
CA VAL A 68 6.25 5.88 1.87
C VAL A 68 7.47 5.15 2.45
N GLU A 69 8.56 5.05 1.69
CA GLU A 69 9.82 4.46 2.17
C GLU A 69 10.73 5.45 2.92
N LYS A 70 10.39 6.75 2.94
CA LYS A 70 11.25 7.80 3.51
C LYS A 70 10.79 8.27 4.90
N GLY A 71 11.63 8.06 5.91
CA GLY A 71 11.40 8.57 7.27
C GLY A 71 10.08 8.05 7.87
N VAL A 72 9.26 8.96 8.41
CA VAL A 72 7.96 8.65 9.04
C VAL A 72 6.78 8.64 8.05
N ALA A 73 7.05 8.63 6.74
CA ALA A 73 6.00 8.72 5.72
C ALA A 73 5.20 7.41 5.56
N ASN A 74 5.67 6.29 6.09
CA ASN A 74 4.89 5.06 6.15
C ASN A 74 3.55 5.22 6.90
N LYS A 75 3.41 6.25 7.75
CA LYS A 75 2.12 6.60 8.37
C LYS A 75 0.98 6.77 7.37
N TYR A 76 1.28 7.23 6.15
CA TYR A 76 0.26 7.40 5.11
C TYR A 76 -0.33 6.08 4.65
N PHE A 77 0.47 5.01 4.61
CA PHE A 77 -0.03 3.66 4.37
C PHE A 77 -1.05 3.25 5.44
N TRP A 78 -0.70 3.41 6.72
CA TRP A 78 -1.58 3.07 7.83
C TRP A 78 -2.86 3.91 7.85
N LEU A 79 -2.76 5.20 7.53
CA LEU A 79 -3.93 6.07 7.40
C LEU A 79 -4.89 5.54 6.33
N GLU A 80 -4.38 5.21 5.13
CA GLU A 80 -5.25 4.66 4.07
C GLU A 80 -5.80 3.28 4.45
N ILE A 81 -5.00 2.38 5.05
CA ILE A 81 -5.44 1.05 5.52
C ILE A 81 -6.56 1.15 6.55
N LEU A 82 -6.43 2.02 7.54
CA LEU A 82 -7.39 2.16 8.65
C LEU A 82 -8.56 3.08 8.34
N ASN A 83 -8.48 3.89 7.29
CA ASN A 83 -9.56 4.78 6.90
C ASN A 83 -10.84 3.98 6.62
N LYS A 84 -12.00 4.46 7.06
CA LYS A 84 -13.28 3.91 6.61
C LYS A 84 -13.60 4.56 5.27
N ALA A 85 -12.99 4.04 4.21
CA ALA A 85 -13.39 4.37 2.85
C ALA A 85 -14.86 3.94 2.63
#